data_AF-H2EIH6-F1
#
_entry.id   AF-H2EIH6-F1
#
_cell.length_a   1.000
_cell.length_b   1.000
_cell.length_c   1.000
_cell.angle_alpha   90.00
_cell.angle_beta   90.00
_cell.angle_gamma   90.00
#
_symmetry.space_group_name_H-M   'P 1'
#
loop_
_entity.id
_entity.type
_entity.pdbx_description
1 polymer ?
#
loop_
_entity_poly.entity_id
_entity_poly.type
_entity_poly.pdbx_seq_one_letter_code
_entity_poly.pdbx_strand_id
1 'polypeptide(L)'
;DQSFLYTAGWRFIIPQLYKKYPNHDMDFNISLYSPPVVRISEHNIDATIYSDLIIDVLQEDRVIPVACISLVIRGSGSVKISGNNLAGSVKLNDFSMSLKWSNIGNLRLYLVQPVMWTIIQSVFLPYVNSHVGKGFPLPIVHGFTLQNAELVCSSSRVMVCSDVIYEASH
;
A
#
# COMPACT_ATOMS: atom_id res chain seq x y z
N ASP A 1 15.89 11.68 -2.98
CA ASP A 1 15.43 12.47 -4.14
C ASP A 1 13.91 12.61 -4.16
N GLN A 2 13.41 13.77 -3.75
CA GLN A 2 11.99 14.16 -3.75
C GLN A 2 11.57 14.82 -5.08
N SER A 3 12.15 14.40 -6.22
CA SER A 3 11.96 15.08 -7.52
C SER A 3 10.51 15.06 -8.03
N PHE A 4 9.65 14.20 -7.46
CA PHE A 4 8.23 14.10 -7.78
C PHE A 4 7.35 15.11 -7.02
N LEU A 5 7.86 15.81 -6.01
CA LEU A 5 7.08 16.72 -5.15
C LEU A 5 7.24 18.20 -5.56
N TYR A 6 7.55 18.45 -6.82
CA TYR A 6 7.72 19.80 -7.36
C TYR A 6 7.06 19.92 -8.73
N THR A 7 6.22 20.94 -8.93
CA THR A 7 5.39 21.06 -10.14
C THR A 7 6.21 21.14 -11.44
N ALA A 8 7.46 21.62 -11.37
CA ALA A 8 8.35 21.65 -12.53
C ALA A 8 8.73 20.24 -13.02
N GLY A 9 8.85 19.26 -12.13
CA GLY A 9 9.07 17.85 -12.48
C GLY A 9 7.91 17.25 -13.28
N TRP A 10 6.72 17.84 -13.17
CA TRP A 10 5.49 17.39 -13.82
C TRP A 10 5.17 18.11 -15.13
N ARG A 11 6.03 19.04 -15.59
CA ARG A 11 5.79 19.86 -16.80
C ARG A 11 5.42 19.05 -18.05
N PHE A 12 5.97 17.84 -18.19
CA PHE A 12 5.71 16.96 -19.34
C PHE A 12 4.64 15.89 -19.08
N ILE A 13 4.31 15.63 -17.82
CA ILE A 13 3.33 14.62 -17.39
C ILE A 13 1.94 15.27 -17.24
N ILE A 14 1.88 16.39 -16.53
CA ILE A 14 0.69 17.23 -16.35
C ILE A 14 1.04 18.68 -16.73
N PRO A 15 1.08 19.02 -18.03
CA PRO A 15 1.46 20.36 -18.47
C PRO A 15 0.60 21.48 -17.88
N GLN A 16 -0.68 21.23 -17.61
CA GLN A 16 -1.59 22.22 -17.05
C GLN A 16 -1.31 22.54 -15.58
N LEU A 17 -0.76 21.57 -14.83
CA LEU A 17 -0.31 21.79 -13.45
C LEU A 17 0.80 22.83 -13.44
N TYR A 18 1.83 22.62 -14.26
CA TYR A 18 2.97 23.54 -14.35
C TYR A 18 2.57 24.91 -14.89
N LYS A 19 1.65 24.99 -15.85
CA LYS A 19 1.17 26.27 -16.39
C LYS A 19 0.44 27.12 -15.34
N LYS A 20 -0.38 26.49 -14.49
CA LYS A 20 -1.18 27.20 -13.49
C LYS A 20 -0.40 27.47 -12.20
N TYR A 21 0.51 26.56 -11.83
CA TYR A 21 1.32 26.61 -10.62
C TYR A 21 2.79 26.33 -10.95
N PRO A 22 3.48 27.23 -11.67
CA PRO A 22 4.87 27.00 -12.05
C PRO A 22 5.78 27.04 -10.82
N ASN A 23 6.72 26.09 -10.72
CA ASN A 23 7.79 26.12 -9.71
C ASN A 23 7.28 26.15 -8.25
N HIS A 24 6.19 25.44 -7.97
CA HIS A 24 5.65 25.29 -6.61
C HIS A 24 5.93 23.88 -6.10
N ASP A 25 6.06 23.75 -4.78
CA ASP A 25 6.02 22.46 -4.12
C ASP A 25 4.64 21.84 -4.25
N MET A 26 4.58 20.52 -4.20
CA MET A 26 3.34 19.77 -4.29
C MET A 26 3.39 18.53 -3.41
N ASP A 27 2.22 18.06 -3.01
CA ASP A 27 2.07 16.86 -2.20
C ASP A 27 1.11 15.86 -2.85
N PHE A 28 1.30 14.59 -2.50
CA PHE A 28 0.44 13.49 -2.88
C PHE A 28 -0.25 12.96 -1.64
N ASN A 29 -1.46 13.44 -1.40
CA ASN A 29 -2.27 12.96 -0.30
C ASN A 29 -3.04 11.71 -0.74
N ILE A 30 -2.63 10.55 -0.21
CA ILE A 30 -3.29 9.27 -0.45
C ILE A 30 -4.12 8.90 0.78
N SER A 31 -5.40 8.64 0.55
CA SER A 31 -6.33 8.21 1.59
C SER A 31 -7.12 6.98 1.15
N LEU A 32 -7.37 6.06 2.08
CA LEU A 32 -8.26 4.93 1.87
C LEU A 32 -9.70 5.40 2.03
N TYR A 33 -10.56 5.16 1.04
CA TYR A 33 -11.99 5.48 1.18
C TYR A 33 -12.81 4.30 1.71
N SER A 34 -12.20 3.11 1.82
CA SER A 34 -12.76 1.95 2.49
C SER A 34 -11.66 1.01 3.03
N PRO A 35 -11.98 0.13 4.00
CA PRO A 35 -11.04 -0.89 4.44
C PRO A 35 -10.59 -1.80 3.28
N PRO A 36 -9.31 -2.23 3.25
CA PRO A 36 -8.83 -3.20 2.27
C PRO A 36 -9.65 -4.50 2.32
N VAL A 37 -9.99 -5.03 1.15
CA VAL A 37 -10.71 -6.31 1.02
C VAL A 37 -9.69 -7.42 0.84
N VAL A 38 -9.61 -8.32 1.82
CA VAL A 38 -8.73 -9.49 1.78
C VAL A 38 -9.53 -10.74 1.43
N ARG A 39 -9.05 -11.52 0.46
CA ARG A 39 -9.63 -12.81 0.05
C ARG A 39 -8.60 -13.91 0.25
N ILE A 40 -8.94 -14.90 1.05
CA ILE A 40 -8.06 -16.05 1.32
C ILE A 40 -8.65 -17.26 0.60
N SER A 41 -7.85 -17.84 -0.27
CA SER A 41 -8.10 -19.10 -0.98
C SER A 41 -7.01 -20.12 -0.62
N GLU A 42 -7.17 -21.36 -1.08
CA GLU A 42 -6.21 -22.44 -0.77
C GLU A 42 -4.78 -22.14 -1.25
N HIS A 43 -4.65 -21.38 -2.33
CA HIS A 43 -3.36 -21.13 -2.97
C HIS A 43 -2.91 -19.67 -2.88
N ASN A 44 -3.83 -18.73 -2.64
CA ASN A 44 -3.55 -17.30 -2.72
C ASN A 44 -4.27 -16.51 -1.63
N ILE A 45 -3.58 -15.47 -1.13
CA ILE A 45 -4.19 -14.41 -0.34
C ILE A 45 -4.17 -13.16 -1.20
N ASP A 46 -5.33 -12.69 -1.64
CA ASP A 46 -5.44 -11.48 -2.45
C ASP A 46 -5.90 -10.31 -1.58
N ALA A 47 -5.40 -9.12 -1.90
CA ALA A 47 -5.80 -7.87 -1.28
C ALA A 47 -6.22 -6.87 -2.36
N THR A 48 -7.41 -6.28 -2.21
CA THR A 48 -7.86 -5.15 -3.04
C THR A 48 -7.99 -3.92 -2.16
N ILE A 49 -7.32 -2.85 -2.55
CA ILE A 49 -7.22 -1.59 -1.83
C ILE A 49 -7.86 -0.51 -2.68
N TYR A 50 -8.68 0.31 -2.02
CA TYR A 50 -9.50 1.34 -2.62
C TYR A 50 -9.09 2.68 -2.02
N SER A 51 -8.45 3.53 -2.81
CA SER A 51 -7.89 4.79 -2.33
C SER A 51 -8.14 5.94 -3.29
N ASP A 52 -8.07 7.15 -2.75
CA ASP A 52 -8.02 8.39 -3.51
C ASP A 52 -6.66 9.04 -3.35
N LEU A 53 -6.09 9.45 -4.47
CA LEU A 53 -4.91 10.30 -4.56
C LEU A 53 -5.36 11.72 -4.88
N ILE A 54 -5.15 12.63 -3.95
CA ILE A 54 -5.30 14.06 -4.17
C ILE A 54 -3.91 14.63 -4.47
N ILE A 55 -3.82 15.37 -5.56
CA ILE A 55 -2.64 16.16 -5.90
C ILE A 55 -2.88 17.55 -5.30
N ASP A 56 -2.01 17.94 -4.38
CA ASP A 56 -2.05 19.23 -3.71
C ASP A 56 -0.89 20.10 -4.19
N VAL A 57 -1.15 21.39 -4.42
CA VAL A 57 -0.10 22.39 -4.63
C VAL A 57 0.09 23.16 -3.32
N LEU A 58 1.33 23.30 -2.91
CA LEU A 58 1.72 24.06 -1.72
C LEU A 58 2.10 25.48 -2.19
N GLN A 59 1.26 26.45 -1.87
CA GLN A 59 1.46 27.86 -2.23
C GLN A 59 1.40 28.70 -0.96
N GLU A 60 2.56 29.23 -0.56
CA GLU A 60 2.72 29.96 0.71
C GLU A 60 2.18 29.09 1.87
N ASP A 61 1.24 29.61 2.67
CA ASP A 61 0.63 28.89 3.80
C ASP A 61 -0.67 28.15 3.40
N ARG A 62 -0.89 27.89 2.10
CA ARG A 62 -2.10 27.24 1.59
C ARG A 62 -1.80 25.93 0.90
N VAL A 63 -2.61 24.92 1.23
CA VAL A 63 -2.69 23.65 0.52
C VAL A 63 -3.86 23.73 -0.45
N ILE A 64 -3.57 23.66 -1.74
CA ILE A 64 -4.56 23.82 -2.81
C ILE A 64 -4.76 22.48 -3.53
N PRO A 65 -5.90 21.79 -3.31
CA PRO A 65 -6.20 20.54 -4.01
C PRO A 65 -6.54 20.81 -5.49
N VAL A 66 -5.74 20.23 -6.40
CA VAL A 66 -5.83 20.51 -7.85
C VAL A 66 -6.41 19.38 -8.67
N ALA A 67 -6.31 18.13 -8.22
CA ALA A 67 -6.96 16.99 -8.84
C ALA A 67 -7.16 15.85 -7.84
N CYS A 68 -8.17 15.00 -8.09
CA CYS A 68 -8.37 13.75 -7.37
C CYS A 68 -8.48 12.59 -8.35
N ILE A 69 -7.70 11.54 -8.08
CA ILE A 69 -7.63 10.32 -8.86
C ILE A 69 -7.99 9.15 -7.96
N SER A 70 -8.99 8.37 -8.36
CA SER A 70 -9.28 7.10 -7.71
C SER A 70 -8.27 6.05 -8.12
N LEU A 71 -7.81 5.27 -7.16
CA LEU A 71 -6.90 4.15 -7.33
C LEU A 71 -7.60 2.87 -6.85
N VAL A 72 -7.53 1.83 -7.68
CA VAL A 72 -7.83 0.45 -7.26
C VAL A 72 -6.53 -0.31 -7.37
N ILE A 73 -5.96 -0.70 -6.23
CA ILE A 73 -4.67 -1.37 -6.13
C ILE A 73 -4.93 -2.84 -5.77
N ARG A 74 -4.37 -3.76 -6.56
CA ARG A 74 -4.51 -5.19 -6.35
C ARG A 74 -3.17 -5.80 -6.03
N GLY A 75 -3.11 -6.56 -4.96
CA GLY A 75 -1.92 -7.27 -4.53
C GLY A 75 -2.22 -8.71 -4.14
N SER A 76 -1.17 -9.51 -4.13
CA SER A 76 -1.17 -10.85 -3.57
C SER A 76 -0.26 -10.88 -2.36
N GLY A 77 -0.54 -11.75 -1.41
CA GLY A 77 0.22 -11.90 -0.19
C GLY A 77 0.52 -13.35 0.13
N SER A 78 1.47 -13.52 1.02
CA SER A 78 1.79 -14.80 1.64
C SER A 78 1.94 -14.62 3.14
N VAL A 79 1.69 -15.69 3.87
CA VAL A 79 1.82 -15.76 5.33
C VAL A 79 2.92 -16.74 5.70
N LYS A 80 3.59 -16.48 6.83
CA LYS A 80 4.61 -17.36 7.40
C LYS A 80 4.61 -17.26 8.92
N ILE A 81 5.09 -18.30 9.57
CA ILE A 81 5.31 -18.31 11.01
C ILE A 81 6.74 -17.82 11.25
N SER A 82 6.89 -16.88 12.17
CA SER A 82 8.18 -16.28 12.54
C SER A 82 8.29 -16.27 14.05
N GLY A 83 8.89 -17.32 14.62
CA GLY A 83 8.82 -17.59 16.05
C GLY A 83 7.37 -17.79 16.48
N ASN A 84 6.91 -16.96 17.40
CA ASN A 84 5.53 -16.96 17.92
C ASN A 84 4.59 -15.97 17.18
N ASN A 85 5.02 -15.40 16.05
CA ASN A 85 4.23 -14.43 15.28
C ASN A 85 3.73 -15.03 13.95
N LEU A 86 2.53 -14.62 13.55
CA LEU A 86 2.07 -14.73 12.16
C LEU A 86 2.53 -13.50 11.39
N ALA A 87 3.54 -13.68 10.55
CA ALA A 87 4.06 -12.66 9.64
C ALA A 87 3.57 -12.88 8.21
N GLY A 88 3.80 -11.91 7.35
CA GLY A 88 3.48 -12.06 5.94
C GLY A 88 4.32 -11.19 5.03
N SER A 89 4.03 -11.29 3.74
CA SER A 89 4.54 -10.40 2.70
C SER A 89 3.43 -10.09 1.72
N VAL A 90 3.55 -8.94 1.05
CA VAL A 90 2.62 -8.46 0.03
C VAL A 90 3.42 -8.13 -1.23
N LYS A 91 2.83 -8.42 -2.37
CA LYS A 91 3.30 -8.07 -3.71
C LYS A 91 2.21 -7.27 -4.40
N LEU A 92 2.61 -6.29 -5.21
CA LEU A 92 1.70 -5.59 -6.10
C LEU A 92 1.48 -6.43 -7.37
N ASN A 93 0.22 -6.69 -7.72
CA ASN A 93 -0.14 -7.36 -8.96
C ASN A 93 -0.38 -6.31 -10.06
N ASP A 94 -1.32 -5.39 -9.80
CA ASP A 94 -1.71 -4.32 -10.70
C ASP A 94 -2.30 -3.14 -9.93
N PHE A 95 -2.52 -2.04 -10.64
CA PHE A 95 -3.45 -1.01 -10.19
C PHE A 95 -4.13 -0.34 -11.39
N SER A 96 -5.29 0.24 -11.14
CA SER A 96 -6.01 1.07 -12.12
C SER A 96 -6.30 2.45 -11.56
N MET A 97 -6.35 3.44 -12.45
CA MET A 97 -6.58 4.85 -12.13
C MET A 97 -7.81 5.37 -12.85
N SER A 98 -8.63 6.18 -12.18
CA SER A 98 -9.71 6.95 -12.82
C SER A 98 -9.77 8.35 -12.25
N LEU A 99 -10.03 9.34 -13.12
CA LEU A 99 -10.10 10.73 -12.68
C LEU A 99 -11.46 10.97 -12.01
N LYS A 100 -11.46 11.40 -10.74
CA LYS A 100 -12.68 11.82 -10.05
C LYS A 100 -13.02 13.27 -10.38
N TRP A 101 -12.05 14.17 -10.25
CA TRP A 101 -12.21 15.58 -10.61
C TRP A 101 -10.84 16.25 -10.84
N SER A 102 -10.84 17.39 -11.53
CA SER A 102 -9.63 18.19 -11.76
C SER A 102 -9.95 19.67 -11.95
N ASN A 103 -9.25 20.53 -11.19
CA ASN A 103 -9.30 21.99 -11.27
C ASN A 103 -8.19 22.57 -12.18
N ILE A 104 -7.41 21.69 -12.80
CA ILE A 104 -6.32 21.99 -13.76
C ILE A 104 -6.63 21.44 -15.16
N GLY A 105 -7.89 21.08 -15.43
CA GLY A 105 -8.33 20.55 -16.71
C GLY A 105 -8.06 19.06 -16.88
N ASN A 106 -8.13 18.57 -18.12
CA ASN A 106 -8.08 17.13 -18.38
C ASN A 106 -6.69 16.54 -18.12
N LEU A 107 -6.65 15.43 -17.38
CA LEU A 107 -5.43 14.72 -17.01
C LEU A 107 -5.23 13.51 -17.91
N ARG A 108 -4.04 13.42 -18.52
CA ARG A 108 -3.62 12.26 -19.30
C ARG A 108 -3.13 11.18 -18.34
N LEU A 109 -4.05 10.42 -17.75
CA LEU A 109 -3.72 9.44 -16.70
C LEU A 109 -2.67 8.41 -17.13
N TYR A 110 -2.61 8.05 -18.41
CA TYR A 110 -1.57 7.15 -18.93
C TYR A 110 -0.14 7.70 -18.77
N LEU A 111 0.04 9.03 -18.66
CA LEU A 111 1.33 9.65 -18.35
C LEU A 111 1.64 9.64 -16.84
N VAL A 112 0.59 9.70 -16.00
CA VAL A 112 0.71 9.70 -14.53
C VAL A 112 0.97 8.27 -14.02
N GLN A 113 0.40 7.27 -14.68
CA GLN A 113 0.42 5.87 -14.26
C GLN A 113 1.84 5.28 -14.07
N PRO A 114 2.83 5.50 -14.95
CA PRO A 114 4.19 5.01 -14.71
C PRO A 114 4.83 5.60 -13.45
N VAL A 115 4.59 6.88 -13.16
CA VAL A 115 5.11 7.53 -11.96
C VAL A 115 4.45 6.94 -10.71
N MET A 116 3.13 6.75 -10.76
CA MET A 116 2.42 6.12 -9.64
C MET A 116 2.83 4.66 -9.43
N TRP A 117 3.08 3.90 -10.49
CA TRP A 117 3.64 2.55 -10.39
C TRP A 117 4.95 2.56 -9.61
N THR A 118 5.87 3.47 -9.97
CA THR A 118 7.16 3.62 -9.28
C THR A 118 6.97 3.98 -7.81
N ILE A 119 6.10 4.96 -7.49
CA ILE A 119 5.85 5.39 -6.10
C ILE A 119 5.27 4.23 -5.27
N ILE A 120 4.31 3.48 -5.80
CA ILE A 120 3.71 2.34 -5.09
C ILE A 120 4.78 1.26 -4.84
N GLN A 121 5.60 0.94 -5.85
CA GLN A 121 6.65 -0.09 -5.75
C GLN A 121 7.81 0.29 -4.83
N SER A 122 8.25 1.55 -4.84
CA SER A 122 9.47 1.97 -4.15
C SER A 122 9.23 2.55 -2.76
N VAL A 123 8.04 3.09 -2.48
CA VAL A 123 7.72 3.73 -1.20
C VAL A 123 6.69 2.92 -0.42
N PHE A 124 5.51 2.68 -1.00
CA PHE A 124 4.39 2.06 -0.28
C PHE A 124 4.60 0.57 -0.03
N LEU A 125 5.00 -0.20 -1.06
CA LEU A 125 5.15 -1.65 -0.95
C LEU A 125 6.23 -2.06 0.07
N PRO A 126 7.41 -1.42 0.13
CA PRO A 126 8.41 -1.70 1.16
C PRO A 126 7.91 -1.32 2.57
N TYR A 127 7.21 -0.19 2.71
CA TYR A 127 6.63 0.22 4.00
C TYR A 127 5.60 -0.79 4.51
N VAL A 128 4.68 -1.23 3.65
CA VAL A 128 3.68 -2.26 3.99
C VAL A 128 4.38 -3.58 4.35
N ASN A 129 5.35 -4.03 3.55
CA ASN A 129 6.10 -5.25 3.85
C ASN A 129 6.92 -5.17 5.13
N SER A 130 7.42 -3.98 5.51
CA SER A 130 8.08 -3.78 6.80
C SER A 130 7.12 -3.98 7.97
N HIS A 131 5.85 -3.56 7.82
CA HIS A 131 4.83 -3.74 8.85
C HIS A 131 4.31 -5.17 8.90
N VAL A 132 3.85 -5.71 7.77
CA VAL A 132 3.28 -7.07 7.67
C VAL A 132 4.36 -8.14 7.93
N GLY A 133 5.62 -7.85 7.60
CA GLY A 133 6.76 -8.72 7.86
C GLY A 133 7.11 -8.88 9.35
N LYS A 134 6.81 -7.87 10.19
CA LYS A 134 6.90 -8.02 11.67
C LYS A 134 5.85 -8.98 12.20
N GLY A 135 4.70 -9.04 11.52
CA GLY A 135 3.58 -9.88 11.89
C GLY A 135 2.88 -9.44 13.16
N PHE A 136 2.00 -10.31 13.66
CA PHE A 136 1.34 -10.15 14.95
C PHE A 136 1.53 -11.41 15.80
N PRO A 137 1.60 -11.27 17.14
CA PRO A 137 1.80 -12.41 18.02
C PRO A 137 0.58 -13.33 18.00
N LEU A 138 0.85 -14.63 17.92
CA LEU A 138 -0.18 -15.66 18.08
C LEU A 138 -0.55 -15.80 19.57
N PRO A 139 -1.80 -16.16 19.88
CA PRO A 139 -2.27 -16.29 21.26
C PRO A 139 -1.73 -17.58 21.91
N ILE A 140 -0.43 -17.59 22.23
CA ILE A 140 0.27 -18.74 22.84
C ILE A 140 0.33 -18.52 24.35
N VAL A 141 0.10 -19.60 25.11
CA VAL A 141 0.20 -19.60 26.57
C VAL A 141 1.65 -19.32 26.98
N HIS A 142 1.84 -18.50 28.02
CA HIS A 142 3.18 -18.22 28.55
C HIS A 142 3.91 -19.51 28.92
N GLY A 143 5.21 -19.55 28.63
CA GLY A 143 6.05 -20.74 28.82
C GLY A 143 5.98 -21.75 27.67
N PHE A 144 5.26 -21.45 26.59
CA PHE A 144 5.24 -22.30 25.39
C PHE A 144 5.70 -21.55 24.14
N THR A 145 6.37 -22.28 23.25
CA THR A 145 6.73 -21.81 21.91
C THR A 145 6.25 -22.80 20.84
N LEU A 146 5.99 -22.29 19.64
CA LEU A 146 5.53 -23.12 18.52
C LEU A 146 6.68 -24.00 18.00
N GLN A 147 6.37 -25.26 17.72
CA GLN A 147 7.27 -26.22 17.11
C GLN A 147 6.58 -26.92 15.92
N ASN A 148 7.32 -27.18 14.84
CA ASN A 148 6.81 -27.84 13.63
C ASN A 148 5.53 -27.18 13.07
N ALA A 149 5.47 -25.85 13.12
CA ALA A 149 4.26 -25.12 12.81
C ALA A 149 4.02 -25.03 11.30
N GLU A 150 2.81 -25.38 10.87
CA GLU A 150 2.33 -25.38 9.50
C GLU A 150 1.19 -24.36 9.31
N LEU A 151 1.10 -23.81 8.11
CA LEU A 151 0.04 -22.89 7.71
C LEU A 151 -0.84 -23.52 6.64
N VAL A 152 -2.15 -23.55 6.91
CA VAL A 152 -3.15 -24.00 5.94
C VAL A 152 -4.09 -22.83 5.63
N CYS A 153 -4.12 -22.39 4.39
CA CYS A 153 -5.08 -21.41 3.91
C CYS A 153 -6.30 -22.15 3.35
N SER A 154 -7.51 -21.79 3.76
CA SER A 154 -8.74 -22.40 3.23
C SER A 154 -9.93 -21.47 3.45
N SER A 155 -10.73 -21.26 2.40
CA SER A 155 -12.06 -20.62 2.44
C SER A 155 -12.20 -19.46 3.44
N SER A 156 -11.46 -18.37 3.23
CA SER A 156 -11.45 -17.17 4.09
C SER A 156 -10.77 -17.32 5.46
N ARG A 157 -9.96 -18.36 5.67
CA ARG A 157 -9.24 -18.62 6.93
C ARG A 157 -7.77 -18.94 6.68
N VAL A 158 -6.94 -18.51 7.62
CA VAL A 158 -5.57 -19.01 7.80
C VAL A 158 -5.56 -19.81 9.09
N MET A 159 -5.25 -21.10 8.99
CA MET A 159 -5.12 -22.01 10.12
C MET A 159 -3.64 -22.20 10.42
N VAL A 160 -3.31 -22.12 11.70
CA VAL A 160 -1.98 -22.44 12.23
C VAL A 160 -2.09 -23.77 12.95
N CYS A 161 -1.41 -24.79 12.44
CA CYS A 161 -1.30 -26.11 13.06
C CYS A 161 0.11 -26.26 13.61
N SER A 162 0.29 -26.60 14.89
CA SER A 162 1.62 -26.63 15.50
C SER A 162 1.65 -27.56 16.69
N ASP A 163 2.80 -28.17 16.90
CA ASP A 163 3.18 -28.68 18.22
C ASP A 163 3.57 -27.51 19.12
N VAL A 164 3.55 -27.72 20.44
CA VAL A 164 4.05 -26.73 21.41
C VAL A 164 5.11 -27.37 22.29
N ILE A 165 6.18 -26.61 22.55
CA ILE A 165 7.22 -27.01 23.48
C ILE A 165 7.21 -26.08 24.69
N TYR A 166 7.32 -26.67 25.89
CA TYR A 166 7.45 -25.91 27.13
C TYR A 166 8.87 -25.39 27.27
N GLU A 167 9.04 -24.08 27.35
CA GLU A 167 10.29 -23.44 27.74
C GLU A 167 10.27 -23.22 29.25
N ALA A 168 10.98 -24.09 29.97
CA ALA A 168 11.27 -23.85 31.38
C ALA A 168 12.12 -22.59 31.47
N SER A 169 11.52 -21.48 31.93
CA SER A 169 12.24 -20.23 32.21
C SER A 169 13.43 -20.52 33.12
N HIS A 170 14.65 -20.20 32.67
CA HIS A 170 15.81 -20.03 33.54
C HIS A 170 15.67 -18.77 34.39
#